data_AF-A0A7C5ULQ4-F1
#
_entry.id   AF-A0A7C5ULQ4-F1
#
_cell.length_a   1.000
_cell.length_b   1.000
_cell.length_c   1.000
_cell.angle_alpha   90.00
_cell.angle_beta   90.00
_cell.angle_gamma   90.00
#
_symmetry.space_group_name_H-M   'P 1'
#
loop_
_entity.id
_entity.type
_entity.pdbx_description
1 polymer ?
#
loop_
_entity_poly.entity_id
_entity_poly.type
_entity_poly.pdbx_seq_one_letter_code
_entity_poly.pdbx_strand_id
1 'polypeptide(L)'
;MAEKKGYYKPIPGSRELLTRKELPEDIILKIENEVMKATPPAPVFEYQDSALGGVLLKGKMVGVPEEVFENLFKKLEPIEQSVYLQLFRLSYGAGRNFLRIGKKELSEKTNLSLLRLNSALEGLVKKGMVKPIHRSVRGTLWRVYHPQELGEAVNYQVQEGKRIKLEPVKPKKSKPLPPPEKPLESPLNIERFAELSQQKPEIPLKDIARKFFELKKEKPNSDQLDDALSIITGLLEDGFSRRQVLFAVEWFARNFPKEKDLSRLPYYIAKSLEEYKGD
;
A
#
# COMPACT_ATOMS: atom_id res chain seq x y z
N MET A 1 -26.73 58.28 -11.16
CA MET A 1 -26.38 57.41 -10.01
C MET A 1 -25.24 56.51 -10.49
N ALA A 2 -24.19 56.29 -9.68
CA ALA A 2 -23.04 55.50 -10.12
C ALA A 2 -23.30 54.01 -9.89
N GLU A 3 -23.34 53.22 -10.97
CA GLU A 3 -23.35 51.75 -10.89
C GLU A 3 -22.05 51.28 -10.23
N LYS A 4 -22.17 50.61 -9.08
CA LYS A 4 -21.04 49.94 -8.44
C LYS A 4 -20.70 48.71 -9.28
N LYS A 5 -19.67 48.82 -10.14
CA LYS A 5 -19.10 47.67 -10.85
C LYS A 5 -18.75 46.56 -9.86
N GLY A 6 -19.15 45.33 -10.18
CA GLY A 6 -19.03 44.16 -9.32
C GLY A 6 -17.61 43.93 -8.81
N TYR A 7 -17.52 43.44 -7.56
CA TYR A 7 -16.25 43.18 -6.88
C TYR A 7 -15.56 41.88 -7.33
N TYR A 8 -16.18 41.13 -8.26
CA TYR A 8 -15.70 39.83 -8.69
C TYR A 8 -14.46 39.96 -9.59
N LYS A 9 -13.33 39.45 -9.10
CA LYS A 9 -12.14 39.22 -9.92
C LYS A 9 -12.21 37.79 -10.46
N PRO A 10 -12.14 37.58 -11.79
CA PRO A 10 -12.16 36.23 -12.35
C PRO A 10 -10.99 35.42 -11.79
N ILE A 11 -11.25 34.14 -11.49
CA ILE A 11 -10.30 33.23 -10.87
C ILE A 11 -9.04 33.12 -11.75
N PRO A 12 -7.85 33.54 -11.27
CA PRO A 12 -6.62 33.42 -12.06
C PRO A 12 -6.24 31.94 -12.22
N GLY A 13 -6.21 31.42 -13.44
CA GLY A 13 -5.96 30.00 -13.68
C GLY A 13 -6.13 29.57 -15.14
N SER A 14 -6.41 28.27 -15.35
CA SER A 14 -6.70 27.69 -16.66
C SER A 14 -7.83 28.45 -17.37
N ARG A 15 -7.77 28.51 -18.70
CA ARG A 15 -8.83 29.11 -19.55
C ARG A 15 -10.20 28.46 -19.30
N GLU A 16 -10.22 27.23 -18.79
CA GLU A 16 -11.41 26.45 -18.44
C GLU A 16 -12.11 26.95 -17.16
N LEU A 17 -11.40 27.69 -16.30
CA LEU A 17 -11.94 28.28 -15.06
C LEU A 17 -12.40 29.74 -15.26
N LEU A 18 -12.23 30.30 -16.46
CA LEU A 18 -12.72 31.63 -16.78
C LEU A 18 -14.25 31.61 -16.91
N THR A 19 -14.92 32.27 -15.97
CA THR A 19 -16.35 32.51 -16.03
C THR A 19 -16.71 33.33 -17.27
N ARG A 20 -17.81 32.99 -17.95
CA ARG A 20 -18.41 33.82 -19.00
C ARG A 20 -18.85 35.18 -18.41
N LYS A 21 -19.09 36.18 -19.26
CA LYS A 21 -19.58 37.50 -18.81
C LYS A 21 -20.85 37.36 -17.97
N GLU A 22 -20.97 38.21 -16.95
CA GLU A 22 -22.13 38.32 -16.07
C GLU A 22 -23.42 38.44 -16.90
N LEU A 23 -24.35 37.50 -16.68
CA LEU A 23 -25.76 37.59 -17.09
C LEU A 23 -26.59 38.02 -15.87
N PRO A 24 -27.87 38.43 -16.04
CA PRO A 24 -28.68 38.93 -14.94
C PRO A 24 -28.78 37.94 -13.76
N GLU A 25 -28.31 38.35 -12.58
CA GLU A 25 -28.31 37.54 -11.36
C GLU A 25 -29.73 37.05 -10.99
N ASP A 26 -30.76 37.84 -11.33
CA ASP A 26 -32.18 37.56 -11.11
C ASP A 26 -32.61 36.14 -11.56
N ILE A 27 -32.05 35.64 -12.66
CA ILE A 27 -32.36 34.32 -13.21
C ILE A 27 -31.75 33.22 -12.33
N ILE A 28 -30.49 33.39 -11.92
CA ILE A 28 -29.78 32.42 -11.05
C ILE A 28 -30.44 32.41 -9.66
N LEU A 29 -30.69 33.59 -9.08
CA LEU A 29 -31.36 33.72 -7.79
C LEU A 29 -32.75 33.07 -7.80
N LYS A 30 -33.49 33.15 -8.91
CA LYS A 30 -34.78 32.46 -9.05
C LYS A 30 -34.60 30.93 -9.03
N ILE A 31 -33.65 30.41 -9.82
CA ILE A 31 -33.32 28.96 -9.86
C ILE A 31 -32.94 28.46 -8.45
N GLU A 32 -32.02 29.13 -7.76
CA GLU A 32 -31.59 28.75 -6.41
C GLU A 32 -32.75 28.77 -5.40
N ASN A 33 -33.59 29.80 -5.43
CA ASN A 33 -34.75 29.92 -4.54
C ASN A 33 -35.83 28.86 -4.80
N GLU A 34 -36.02 28.42 -6.05
CA GLU A 34 -36.96 27.35 -6.38
C GLU A 34 -36.39 25.96 -6.03
N VAL A 35 -35.08 25.73 -6.25
CA VAL A 35 -34.40 24.49 -5.84
C VAL A 35 -34.40 24.32 -4.31
N MET A 36 -34.05 25.36 -3.54
CA MET A 36 -33.99 25.26 -2.06
C MET A 36 -35.35 25.01 -1.40
N LYS A 37 -36.46 25.34 -2.07
CA LYS A 37 -37.83 25.14 -1.56
C LYS A 37 -38.46 23.81 -2.00
N ALA A 38 -37.84 23.11 -2.95
CA ALA A 38 -38.39 21.89 -3.51
C ALA A 38 -38.05 20.65 -2.68
N THR A 39 -39.03 19.76 -2.51
CA THR A 39 -38.78 18.41 -2.00
C THR A 39 -37.99 17.59 -3.03
N PRO A 40 -36.98 16.80 -2.63
CA PRO A 40 -36.21 15.97 -3.56
C PRO A 40 -37.07 14.97 -4.36
N PRO A 41 -36.85 14.81 -5.68
CA PRO A 41 -35.93 15.56 -6.52
C PRO A 41 -36.43 16.98 -6.80
N ALA A 42 -35.56 17.98 -6.57
CA ALA A 42 -35.83 19.36 -6.98
C ALA A 42 -35.98 19.46 -8.52
N PRO A 43 -36.74 20.44 -9.03
CA PRO A 43 -36.91 20.64 -10.47
C PRO A 43 -35.58 20.89 -11.20
N VAL A 44 -35.58 20.63 -12.51
CA VAL A 44 -34.44 20.85 -13.40
C VAL A 44 -34.73 22.04 -14.29
N PHE A 45 -33.77 22.97 -14.33
CA PHE A 45 -33.79 24.20 -15.10
C PHE A 45 -32.71 24.14 -16.19
N GLU A 46 -33.06 24.54 -17.40
CA GLU A 46 -32.09 24.76 -18.47
C GLU A 46 -31.50 26.16 -18.33
N TYR A 47 -30.18 26.25 -18.15
CA TYR A 47 -29.46 27.51 -18.04
C TYR A 47 -28.19 27.48 -18.89
N GLN A 48 -28.16 28.29 -19.94
CA GLN A 48 -27.15 28.23 -21.02
C GLN A 48 -27.07 26.80 -21.60
N ASP A 49 -25.87 26.23 -21.67
CA ASP A 49 -25.58 24.91 -22.22
C ASP A 49 -25.63 23.80 -21.13
N SER A 50 -26.42 23.98 -20.07
CA SER A 50 -26.38 23.12 -18.87
C SER A 50 -27.72 22.98 -18.17
N ALA A 51 -27.96 21.80 -17.59
CA ALA A 51 -29.12 21.51 -16.76
C ALA A 51 -28.76 21.61 -15.26
N LEU A 52 -29.46 22.47 -14.52
CA LEU A 52 -29.25 22.74 -13.09
C LEU A 52 -30.48 22.29 -12.31
N GLY A 53 -30.33 21.42 -11.30
CA GLY A 53 -31.50 20.95 -10.54
C GLY A 53 -31.27 19.71 -9.69
N GLY A 54 -32.37 19.11 -9.25
CA GLY A 54 -32.36 17.96 -8.34
C GLY A 54 -32.03 16.64 -9.02
N VAL A 55 -30.81 16.13 -8.76
CA VAL A 55 -30.38 14.80 -9.21
C VAL A 55 -30.47 13.80 -8.05
N LEU A 56 -31.23 12.71 -8.23
CA LEU A 56 -31.23 11.57 -7.31
C LEU A 56 -30.34 10.45 -7.82
N LEU A 57 -29.28 10.15 -7.05
CA LEU A 57 -28.37 9.05 -7.34
C LEU A 57 -29.04 7.70 -7.03
N LYS A 58 -28.99 6.76 -7.97
CA LYS A 58 -29.45 5.38 -7.80
C LYS A 58 -28.27 4.42 -7.96
N GLY A 59 -28.03 3.56 -6.97
CA GLY A 59 -26.97 2.54 -7.04
C GLY A 59 -26.37 2.18 -5.68
N LYS A 60 -25.18 1.56 -5.70
CA LYS A 60 -24.41 1.21 -4.49
C LYS A 60 -23.71 2.44 -3.93
N MET A 61 -24.43 3.20 -3.10
CA MET A 61 -23.89 4.35 -2.37
C MET A 61 -23.24 3.92 -1.06
N VAL A 62 -22.32 4.75 -0.55
CA VAL A 62 -21.82 4.64 0.83
C VAL A 62 -22.23 5.92 1.54
N GLY A 63 -23.09 5.80 2.55
CA GLY A 63 -23.39 6.90 3.44
C GLY A 63 -22.15 7.26 4.26
N VAL A 64 -21.80 8.54 4.26
CA VAL A 64 -20.80 9.13 5.15
C VAL A 64 -21.56 10.12 6.04
N PRO A 65 -21.51 9.99 7.38
CA PRO A 65 -22.19 10.91 8.27
C PRO A 65 -21.74 12.37 8.08
N GLU A 66 -22.66 13.32 8.21
CA GLU A 66 -22.39 14.75 8.01
C GLU A 66 -21.33 15.26 9.00
N GLU A 67 -21.33 14.71 10.22
CA GLU A 67 -20.39 15.01 11.30
C GLU A 67 -18.93 14.65 10.94
N VAL A 68 -18.71 13.77 9.96
CA VAL A 68 -17.38 13.52 9.38
C VAL A 68 -16.86 14.76 8.63
N PHE A 69 -17.73 15.40 7.85
CA PHE A 69 -17.40 16.63 7.11
C PHE A 69 -17.36 17.83 8.06
N GLU A 70 -18.33 17.95 8.96
CA GLU A 70 -18.45 19.11 9.83
C GLU A 70 -17.42 19.14 10.96
N ASN A 71 -17.12 18.01 11.60
CA ASN A 71 -16.28 17.98 12.81
C ASN A 71 -14.90 17.39 12.55
N LEU A 72 -14.80 16.25 11.85
CA LEU A 72 -13.50 15.62 11.59
C LEU A 72 -12.66 16.37 10.56
N PHE A 73 -13.22 16.80 9.43
CA PHE A 73 -12.39 17.39 8.37
C PHE A 73 -11.76 18.73 8.76
N LYS A 74 -12.40 19.52 9.64
CA LYS A 74 -11.81 20.74 10.22
C LYS A 74 -10.50 20.47 10.99
N LYS A 75 -10.26 19.23 11.42
CA LYS A 75 -9.07 18.78 12.16
C LYS A 75 -8.03 18.08 11.26
N LEU A 76 -8.36 17.85 9.99
CA LEU A 76 -7.58 17.07 9.04
C LEU A 76 -7.05 17.91 7.87
N GLU A 77 -5.82 17.65 7.46
CA GLU A 77 -5.26 18.19 6.22
C GLU A 77 -6.03 17.65 5.00
N PRO A 78 -6.14 18.37 3.88
CA PRO A 78 -6.87 17.89 2.69
C PRO A 78 -6.42 16.50 2.19
N ILE A 79 -5.13 16.18 2.34
CA ILE A 79 -4.58 14.87 1.97
C ILE A 79 -5.02 13.79 2.98
N GLU A 80 -5.06 14.12 4.28
CA GLU A 80 -5.57 13.21 5.33
C GLU A 80 -7.07 12.96 5.17
N GLN A 81 -7.86 13.97 4.83
CA GLN A 81 -9.31 13.84 4.56
C GLN A 81 -9.57 12.82 3.45
N SER A 82 -8.84 12.90 2.33
CA SER A 82 -8.92 11.95 1.20
C SER A 82 -8.60 10.52 1.63
N VAL A 83 -7.50 10.32 2.36
CA VAL A 83 -7.10 8.99 2.86
C VAL A 83 -8.13 8.45 3.86
N TYR A 84 -8.59 9.28 4.80
CA TYR A 84 -9.59 8.90 5.80
C TYR A 84 -10.92 8.50 5.15
N LEU A 85 -11.43 9.29 4.19
CA LEU A 85 -12.64 8.93 3.43
C LEU A 85 -12.53 7.57 2.77
N GLN A 86 -11.41 7.29 2.10
CA GLN A 86 -11.22 6.03 1.39
C GLN A 86 -11.07 4.85 2.36
N LEU A 87 -10.49 5.05 3.55
CA LEU A 87 -10.44 4.04 4.62
C LEU A 87 -11.82 3.84 5.27
N PHE A 88 -12.56 4.91 5.56
CA PHE A 88 -13.92 4.88 6.12
C PHE A 88 -14.88 4.13 5.18
N ARG A 89 -14.84 4.45 3.88
CA ARG A 89 -15.61 3.77 2.83
C ARG A 89 -15.35 2.26 2.77
N LEU A 90 -14.09 1.82 2.91
CA LEU A 90 -13.69 0.40 2.82
C LEU A 90 -13.89 -0.40 4.12
N SER A 91 -14.08 0.30 5.24
CA SER A 91 -14.44 -0.25 6.54
C SER A 91 -15.94 -0.18 6.75
N TYR A 92 -16.47 0.98 7.14
CA TYR A 92 -17.86 1.18 7.54
C TYR A 92 -18.84 0.93 6.39
N GLY A 93 -18.47 1.26 5.14
CA GLY A 93 -19.25 0.88 3.94
C GLY A 93 -19.36 -0.64 3.70
N ALA A 94 -18.63 -1.46 4.45
CA ALA A 94 -18.72 -2.92 4.48
C ALA A 94 -19.16 -3.46 5.87
N GLY A 95 -19.76 -2.62 6.71
CA GLY A 95 -20.32 -3.02 8.02
C GLY A 95 -19.28 -3.41 9.08
N ARG A 96 -18.04 -2.92 8.96
CA ARG A 96 -16.93 -3.24 9.87
C ARG A 96 -16.10 -1.99 10.20
N ASN A 97 -15.50 -1.92 11.38
CA ASN A 97 -14.67 -0.78 11.80
C ASN A 97 -13.16 -0.97 11.52
N PHE A 98 -12.78 -2.02 10.78
CA PHE A 98 -11.39 -2.33 10.42
C PHE A 98 -11.27 -2.75 8.95
N LEU A 99 -10.07 -2.62 8.39
CA LEU A 99 -9.75 -3.09 7.04
C LEU A 99 -8.28 -3.49 6.92
N ARG A 100 -7.95 -4.44 6.05
CA ARG A 100 -6.56 -4.71 5.64
C ARG A 100 -6.36 -4.23 4.21
N ILE A 101 -5.33 -3.41 3.97
CA ILE A 101 -5.00 -2.90 2.63
C ILE A 101 -3.49 -2.77 2.44
N GLY A 102 -3.01 -2.99 1.21
CA GLY A 102 -1.62 -2.74 0.81
C GLY A 102 -1.34 -1.25 0.59
N LYS A 103 -0.09 -0.80 0.80
CA LYS A 103 0.27 0.62 0.56
C LYS A 103 0.06 1.03 -0.90
N LYS A 104 0.46 0.19 -1.86
CA LYS A 104 0.30 0.45 -3.31
C LYS A 104 -1.17 0.61 -3.67
N GLU A 105 -2.01 -0.34 -3.28
CA GLU A 105 -3.46 -0.33 -3.53
C GLU A 105 -4.14 0.92 -2.90
N LEU A 106 -3.75 1.30 -1.68
CA LEU A 106 -4.27 2.51 -1.05
C LEU A 106 -3.83 3.77 -1.80
N SER A 107 -2.56 3.83 -2.25
CA SER A 107 -2.01 4.92 -3.08
C SER A 107 -2.81 5.14 -4.35
N GLU A 108 -3.10 4.04 -5.07
CA GLU A 108 -3.90 4.02 -6.30
C GLU A 108 -5.33 4.52 -6.04
N LYS A 109 -6.00 4.04 -4.98
CA LYS A 109 -7.37 4.46 -4.65
C LYS A 109 -7.48 5.91 -4.17
N THR A 110 -6.42 6.50 -3.63
CA THR A 110 -6.39 7.91 -3.19
C THR A 110 -5.78 8.87 -4.23
N ASN A 111 -5.24 8.34 -5.34
CA ASN A 111 -4.43 9.08 -6.32
C ASN A 111 -3.29 9.90 -5.66
N LEU A 112 -2.60 9.29 -4.69
CA LEU A 112 -1.48 9.91 -3.97
C LEU A 112 -0.18 9.17 -4.26
N SER A 113 0.94 9.92 -4.28
CA SER A 113 2.27 9.30 -4.25
C SER A 113 2.50 8.63 -2.89
N LEU A 114 3.32 7.57 -2.85
CA LEU A 114 3.62 6.83 -1.62
C LEU A 114 4.19 7.74 -0.50
N LEU A 115 4.92 8.80 -0.86
CA LEU A 115 5.44 9.79 0.09
C LEU A 115 4.29 10.59 0.75
N ARG A 116 3.38 11.15 -0.05
CA ARG A 116 2.20 11.89 0.45
C ARG A 116 1.27 10.98 1.25
N LEU A 117 1.08 9.75 0.79
CA LEU A 117 0.29 8.74 1.51
C LEU A 117 0.91 8.40 2.88
N ASN A 118 2.22 8.19 2.96
CA ASN A 118 2.89 7.93 4.24
C ASN A 118 2.73 9.10 5.22
N SER A 119 2.90 10.34 4.75
CA SER A 119 2.71 11.55 5.56
C SER A 119 1.27 11.67 6.08
N ALA A 120 0.28 11.49 5.21
CA ALA A 120 -1.13 11.53 5.60
C ALA A 120 -1.52 10.38 6.56
N LEU A 121 -1.00 9.17 6.37
CA LEU A 121 -1.21 8.06 7.31
C LEU A 121 -0.55 8.34 8.68
N GLU A 122 0.62 8.97 8.71
CA GLU A 122 1.29 9.36 9.95
C GLU A 122 0.48 10.42 10.70
N GLY A 123 -0.01 11.44 10.01
CA GLY A 123 -0.87 12.48 10.57
C GLY A 123 -2.20 11.93 11.11
N LEU A 124 -2.87 11.06 10.35
CA LEU A 124 -4.09 10.36 10.79
C LEU A 124 -3.87 9.48 12.04
N VAL A 125 -2.69 8.84 12.16
CA VAL A 125 -2.33 8.07 13.37
C VAL A 125 -2.04 8.98 14.55
N LYS A 126 -1.30 10.08 14.35
CA LYS A 126 -1.01 11.09 15.39
C LYS A 126 -2.30 11.73 15.93
N LYS A 127 -3.27 11.98 15.05
CA LYS A 127 -4.59 12.55 15.39
C LYS A 127 -5.60 11.51 15.91
N GLY A 128 -5.20 10.24 16.07
CA GLY A 128 -6.05 9.18 16.62
C GLY A 128 -7.15 8.66 15.69
N MET A 129 -7.23 9.11 14.43
CA MET A 129 -8.30 8.75 13.50
C MET A 129 -8.19 7.32 12.97
N VAL A 130 -6.98 6.80 12.88
CA VAL A 130 -6.71 5.40 12.50
C VAL A 130 -5.60 4.81 13.38
N LYS A 131 -5.62 3.49 13.56
CA LYS A 131 -4.58 2.76 14.29
C LYS A 131 -4.13 1.52 13.54
N PRO A 132 -2.83 1.35 13.23
CA PRO A 132 -2.33 0.10 12.67
C PRO A 132 -2.32 -0.99 13.75
N ILE A 133 -3.03 -2.10 13.50
CA ILE A 133 -3.08 -3.27 14.39
C ILE A 133 -2.00 -4.28 14.00
N HIS A 134 -1.86 -4.61 12.71
CA HIS A 134 -1.02 -5.72 12.26
C HIS A 134 -0.49 -5.53 10.84
N ARG A 135 0.84 -5.56 10.65
CA ARG A 135 1.50 -5.51 9.33
C ARG A 135 1.76 -6.92 8.79
N SER A 136 1.57 -7.17 7.50
CA SER A 136 1.89 -8.45 6.85
C SER A 136 2.16 -8.24 5.35
N VAL A 137 2.59 -9.28 4.65
CA VAL A 137 2.76 -9.26 3.18
C VAL A 137 1.46 -8.88 2.47
N ARG A 138 0.30 -9.26 3.04
CA ARG A 138 -1.04 -8.86 2.56
C ARG A 138 -1.44 -7.41 2.91
N GLY A 139 -0.49 -6.57 3.32
CA GLY A 139 -0.72 -5.18 3.72
C GLY A 139 -1.00 -5.00 5.22
N THR A 140 -1.35 -3.77 5.60
CA THR A 140 -1.55 -3.38 7.01
C THR A 140 -3.03 -3.46 7.38
N LEU A 141 -3.32 -4.06 8.53
CA LEU A 141 -4.62 -4.05 9.19
C LEU A 141 -4.76 -2.75 9.98
N TRP A 142 -5.76 -1.94 9.63
CA TRP A 142 -6.08 -0.67 10.26
C TRP A 142 -7.41 -0.79 11.00
N ARG A 143 -7.46 -0.28 12.23
CA ARG A 143 -8.69 0.21 12.85
C ARG A 143 -8.94 1.61 12.31
N VAL A 144 -10.16 1.87 11.85
CA VAL A 144 -10.63 3.23 11.55
C VAL A 144 -11.56 3.60 12.70
N TYR A 145 -11.39 4.76 13.31
CA TYR A 145 -12.26 5.22 14.38
C TYR A 145 -13.43 6.01 13.81
N HIS A 146 -14.56 5.93 14.50
CA HIS A 146 -15.80 6.64 14.15
C HIS A 146 -15.89 7.98 14.90
N PRO A 147 -16.57 9.04 14.40
CA PRO A 147 -16.74 10.29 15.15
C PRO A 147 -17.20 10.09 16.60
N GLN A 148 -18.20 9.23 16.81
CA GLN A 148 -18.71 8.87 18.15
C GLN A 148 -17.66 8.20 19.05
N GLU A 149 -16.75 7.39 18.49
CA GLU A 149 -15.66 6.75 19.25
C GLU A 149 -14.57 7.76 19.65
N LEU A 150 -14.54 8.93 18.99
CA LEU A 150 -13.63 10.05 19.25
C LEU A 150 -14.24 11.11 20.18
N GLY A 151 -15.48 10.91 20.64
CA GLY A 151 -16.19 11.83 21.52
C GLY A 151 -16.93 12.98 20.82
N GLU A 152 -17.06 12.94 19.49
CA GLU A 152 -17.89 13.91 18.76
C GLU A 152 -19.38 13.66 19.03
N ALA A 153 -20.17 14.73 19.11
CA ALA A 153 -21.63 14.62 19.08
C ALA A 153 -22.07 14.09 17.71
N VAL A 154 -22.95 13.09 17.72
CA VAL A 154 -23.52 12.46 16.52
C VAL A 154 -25.03 12.36 16.65
N ASN A 155 -25.74 12.63 15.56
CA ASN A 155 -27.21 12.65 15.50
C ASN A 155 -27.81 11.30 15.05
N TYR A 156 -27.02 10.22 15.07
CA TYR A 156 -27.40 8.90 14.58
C TYR A 156 -26.92 7.78 15.52
N GLN A 157 -27.58 6.62 15.43
CA GLN A 157 -27.28 5.46 16.27
C GLN A 157 -26.27 4.52 15.60
N VAL A 158 -25.24 4.12 16.34
CA VAL A 158 -24.32 3.03 15.95
C VAL A 158 -24.73 1.74 16.65
N GLN A 159 -24.97 0.69 15.87
CA GLN A 159 -25.22 -0.66 16.40
C GLN A 159 -23.93 -1.47 16.42
N GLU A 160 -23.47 -1.85 17.61
CA GLU A 160 -22.35 -2.79 17.75
C GLU A 160 -22.79 -4.25 17.55
N GLY A 161 -21.97 -5.05 16.87
CA GLY A 161 -22.14 -6.50 16.79
C GLY A 161 -21.82 -7.21 18.13
N LYS A 162 -22.23 -8.47 18.24
CA LYS A 162 -21.95 -9.30 19.43
C LYS A 162 -20.43 -9.39 19.70
N ARG A 163 -20.01 -9.00 20.90
CA ARG A 163 -18.60 -9.05 21.34
C ARG A 163 -18.17 -10.50 21.61
N ILE A 164 -17.43 -11.09 20.69
CA ILE A 164 -16.82 -12.42 20.84
C ILE A 164 -15.39 -12.24 21.35
N LYS A 165 -15.10 -12.74 22.57
CA LYS A 165 -13.72 -12.82 23.07
C LYS A 165 -13.02 -13.98 22.36
N LEU A 166 -12.07 -13.66 21.48
CA LEU A 166 -11.14 -14.65 20.95
C LEU A 166 -10.01 -14.83 21.96
N GLU A 167 -9.99 -15.96 22.66
CA GLU A 167 -8.78 -16.35 23.38
C GLU A 167 -7.68 -16.63 22.36
N PRO A 168 -6.41 -16.26 22.66
CA PRO A 168 -5.31 -16.70 21.84
C PRO A 168 -5.31 -18.23 21.89
N VAL A 169 -5.61 -18.87 20.76
CA VAL A 169 -5.40 -20.29 20.60
C VAL A 169 -3.90 -20.50 20.84
N LYS A 170 -3.54 -20.91 22.05
CA LYS A 170 -2.20 -21.44 22.35
C LYS A 170 -1.95 -22.40 21.20
N PRO A 171 -0.86 -22.23 20.41
CA PRO A 171 -0.60 -23.13 19.31
C PRO A 171 -0.73 -24.52 19.91
N LYS A 172 -1.69 -25.32 19.41
CA LYS A 172 -1.76 -26.72 19.81
C LYS A 172 -0.34 -27.18 19.64
N LYS A 173 0.30 -27.61 20.75
CA LYS A 173 1.56 -28.34 20.62
C LYS A 173 1.19 -29.45 19.67
N SER A 174 1.61 -29.32 18.41
CA SER A 174 1.65 -30.45 17.52
C SER A 174 2.35 -31.50 18.36
N LYS A 175 1.77 -32.70 18.47
CA LYS A 175 2.60 -33.87 18.79
C LYS A 175 3.85 -33.65 17.94
N PRO A 176 5.05 -33.50 18.53
CA PRO A 176 6.22 -33.09 17.79
C PRO A 176 6.21 -33.97 16.54
N LEU A 177 6.08 -33.34 15.36
CA LEU A 177 6.08 -34.13 14.14
C LEU A 177 7.34 -34.99 14.27
N PRO A 178 7.27 -36.31 13.98
CA PRO A 178 8.48 -37.11 13.94
C PRO A 178 9.48 -36.28 13.14
N PRO A 179 10.63 -35.93 13.75
CA PRO A 179 11.46 -34.82 13.27
C PRO A 179 11.62 -35.04 11.78
N PRO A 180 11.28 -34.03 10.93
CA PRO A 180 11.31 -34.23 9.49
C PRO A 180 12.67 -34.85 9.18
N GLU A 181 12.69 -35.97 8.45
CA GLU A 181 13.86 -36.88 8.41
C GLU A 181 15.15 -36.16 7.97
N LYS A 182 14.97 -34.97 7.37
CA LYS A 182 15.96 -33.91 7.30
C LYS A 182 15.36 -32.64 7.92
N PRO A 183 16.05 -31.94 8.85
CA PRO A 183 15.64 -30.62 9.27
C PRO A 183 15.58 -29.67 8.06
N LEU A 184 14.86 -28.54 8.22
CA LEU A 184 15.13 -27.36 7.40
C LEU A 184 16.47 -26.77 7.86
N GLU A 185 17.55 -27.39 7.42
CA GLU A 185 18.92 -26.98 7.72
C GLU A 185 19.23 -25.71 6.93
N SER A 186 19.58 -24.62 7.62
CA SER A 186 20.24 -23.47 6.96
C SER A 186 21.40 -24.00 6.12
N PRO A 187 21.67 -23.42 4.93
CA PRO A 187 22.75 -23.87 4.05
C PRO A 187 24.12 -23.99 4.75
N LEU A 188 24.34 -23.13 5.76
CA LEU A 188 25.50 -23.13 6.66
C LEU A 188 25.65 -24.38 7.53
N ASN A 189 24.55 -25.02 7.96
CA ASN A 189 24.62 -26.25 8.76
C ASN A 189 24.99 -27.46 7.91
N ILE A 190 24.49 -27.53 6.66
CA ILE A 190 24.84 -28.62 5.72
C ILE A 190 26.36 -28.68 5.52
N GLU A 191 27.06 -27.53 5.47
CA GLU A 191 28.52 -27.50 5.35
C GLU A 191 29.23 -27.77 6.68
N ARG A 192 28.77 -27.19 7.80
CA ARG A 192 29.40 -27.40 9.12
C ARG A 192 29.31 -28.84 9.64
N PHE A 193 28.33 -29.61 9.17
CA PHE A 193 28.15 -31.02 9.53
C PHE A 193 28.37 -31.99 8.35
N ALA A 194 28.95 -31.53 7.23
CA ALA A 194 29.28 -32.37 6.08
C ALA A 194 30.32 -33.47 6.38
N GLU A 195 31.10 -33.33 7.45
CA GLU A 195 32.04 -34.34 7.95
C GLU A 195 31.34 -35.43 8.79
N LEU A 196 30.12 -35.17 9.27
CA LEU A 196 29.34 -36.05 10.14
C LEU A 196 28.14 -36.69 9.42
N SER A 197 27.67 -36.12 8.30
CA SER A 197 26.60 -36.69 7.47
C SER A 197 27.16 -37.44 6.26
N GLN A 198 26.56 -38.58 5.89
CA GLN A 198 26.96 -39.34 4.71
C GLN A 198 26.53 -38.69 3.37
N GLN A 199 25.86 -37.53 3.39
CA GLN A 199 25.34 -36.86 2.21
C GLN A 199 26.09 -35.55 1.97
N LYS A 200 27.22 -35.65 1.26
CA LYS A 200 27.92 -34.47 0.72
C LYS A 200 26.97 -33.72 -0.23
N PRO A 201 26.88 -32.38 -0.15
CA PRO A 201 26.10 -31.61 -1.12
C PRO A 201 26.72 -31.72 -2.51
N GLU A 202 25.89 -31.74 -3.56
CA GLU A 202 26.37 -31.83 -4.97
C GLU A 202 27.34 -30.71 -5.33
N ILE A 203 27.19 -29.52 -4.72
CA ILE A 203 28.00 -28.33 -4.98
C ILE A 203 28.23 -27.58 -3.65
N PRO A 204 29.47 -27.51 -3.14
CA PRO A 204 29.82 -26.68 -1.98
C PRO A 204 29.64 -25.18 -2.24
N LEU A 205 29.24 -24.41 -1.23
CA LEU A 205 29.09 -22.95 -1.27
C LEU A 205 30.41 -22.27 -1.63
N LYS A 206 31.51 -22.79 -1.09
CA LYS A 206 32.88 -22.33 -1.40
C LYS A 206 33.22 -22.49 -2.87
N ASP A 207 32.71 -23.51 -3.54
CA ASP A 207 32.99 -23.74 -4.95
C ASP A 207 32.11 -22.85 -5.85
N ILE A 208 30.86 -22.56 -5.44
CA ILE A 208 30.03 -21.52 -6.08
C ILE A 208 30.70 -20.14 -5.96
N ALA A 209 31.18 -19.77 -4.76
CA ALA A 209 31.90 -18.51 -4.54
C ALA A 209 33.19 -18.43 -5.37
N ARG A 210 34.00 -19.50 -5.37
CA ARG A 210 35.23 -19.59 -6.19
C ARG A 210 34.94 -19.47 -7.69
N LYS A 211 33.84 -20.03 -8.18
CA LYS A 211 33.47 -19.97 -9.60
C LYS A 211 33.35 -18.53 -10.12
N PHE A 212 32.84 -17.62 -9.29
CA PHE A 212 32.79 -16.19 -9.62
C PHE A 212 34.19 -15.62 -9.89
N PHE A 213 35.12 -15.83 -8.95
CA PHE A 213 36.48 -15.29 -9.03
C PHE A 213 37.34 -15.99 -10.10
N GLU A 214 37.14 -17.29 -10.33
CA GLU A 214 37.73 -18.04 -11.46
C GLU A 214 37.36 -17.40 -12.81
N LEU A 215 36.06 -17.12 -13.03
CA LEU A 215 35.58 -16.48 -14.27
C LEU A 215 36.13 -15.05 -14.44
N LYS A 216 36.44 -14.37 -13.33
CA LYS A 216 37.09 -13.05 -13.31
C LYS A 216 38.62 -13.11 -13.47
N LYS A 217 39.23 -14.30 -13.31
CA LYS A 217 40.68 -14.51 -13.21
C LYS A 217 41.35 -13.77 -12.05
N GLU A 218 40.58 -13.47 -11.00
CA GLU A 218 41.07 -12.80 -9.79
C GLU A 218 41.22 -13.81 -8.64
N LYS A 219 42.16 -13.58 -7.73
CA LYS A 219 42.25 -14.33 -6.48
C LYS A 219 41.50 -13.56 -5.39
N PRO A 220 40.45 -14.13 -4.77
CA PRO A 220 39.72 -13.43 -3.72
C PRO A 220 40.59 -13.26 -2.47
N ASN A 221 40.50 -12.09 -1.84
CA ASN A 221 40.90 -11.92 -0.45
C ASN A 221 39.88 -12.63 0.48
N SER A 222 40.26 -12.91 1.74
CA SER A 222 39.38 -13.57 2.71
C SER A 222 38.04 -12.85 2.85
N ASP A 223 38.07 -11.53 3.05
CA ASP A 223 36.88 -10.70 3.25
C ASP A 223 35.91 -10.81 2.06
N GLN A 224 36.43 -10.80 0.82
CA GLN A 224 35.63 -10.93 -0.40
C GLN A 224 35.00 -12.32 -0.56
N LEU A 225 35.67 -13.36 -0.05
CA LEU A 225 35.13 -14.71 -0.04
C LEU A 225 34.00 -14.83 0.99
N ASP A 226 34.17 -14.24 2.17
CA ASP A 226 33.15 -14.25 3.23
C ASP A 226 31.91 -13.44 2.85
N ASP A 227 32.08 -12.27 2.21
CA ASP A 227 30.99 -11.49 1.61
C ASP A 227 30.23 -12.29 0.54
N ALA A 228 30.97 -12.94 -0.38
CA ALA A 228 30.38 -13.79 -1.41
C ALA A 228 29.59 -14.98 -0.81
N LEU A 229 30.12 -15.63 0.23
CA LEU A 229 29.44 -16.71 0.95
C LEU A 229 28.19 -16.24 1.68
N SER A 230 28.21 -15.05 2.28
CA SER A 230 27.03 -14.43 2.92
C SER A 230 25.90 -14.20 1.90
N ILE A 231 26.23 -13.65 0.72
CA ILE A 231 25.27 -13.38 -0.35
C ILE A 231 24.70 -14.69 -0.93
N ILE A 232 25.56 -15.67 -1.23
CA ILE A 232 25.14 -16.99 -1.72
C ILE A 232 24.24 -17.69 -0.70
N THR A 233 24.55 -17.57 0.60
CA THR A 233 23.71 -18.15 1.67
C THR A 233 22.34 -17.50 1.73
N GLY A 234 22.26 -16.16 1.67
CA GLY A 234 20.98 -15.44 1.64
C GLY A 234 20.08 -15.88 0.48
N LEU A 235 20.65 -16.08 -0.71
CA LEU A 235 19.91 -16.58 -1.88
C LEU A 235 19.37 -18.01 -1.67
N LEU A 236 20.12 -18.88 -0.99
CA LEU A 236 19.63 -20.22 -0.67
C LEU A 236 18.57 -20.20 0.45
N GLU A 237 18.63 -19.25 1.38
CA GLU A 237 17.58 -19.01 2.39
C GLU A 237 16.30 -18.39 1.78
N ASP A 238 16.44 -17.58 0.73
CA ASP A 238 15.32 -17.11 -0.12
C ASP A 238 14.69 -18.22 -0.98
N GLY A 239 15.25 -19.44 -0.96
CA GLY A 239 14.67 -20.65 -1.55
C GLY A 239 15.18 -21.02 -2.95
N PHE A 240 16.21 -20.35 -3.47
CA PHE A 240 16.84 -20.73 -4.74
C PHE A 240 17.66 -22.03 -4.58
N SER A 241 17.75 -22.84 -5.64
CA SER A 241 18.55 -24.08 -5.61
C SER A 241 20.04 -23.79 -5.84
N ARG A 242 20.93 -24.68 -5.36
CA ARG A 242 22.39 -24.54 -5.59
C ARG A 242 22.77 -24.45 -7.08
N ARG A 243 22.04 -25.15 -7.96
CA ARG A 243 22.24 -25.09 -9.43
C ARG A 243 21.78 -23.75 -10.00
N GLN A 244 20.64 -23.22 -9.53
CA GLN A 244 20.13 -21.89 -9.89
C GLN A 244 21.09 -20.78 -9.43
N VAL A 245 21.60 -20.84 -8.19
CA VAL A 245 22.55 -19.84 -7.67
C VAL A 245 23.90 -19.93 -8.39
N LEU A 246 24.41 -21.13 -8.69
CA LEU A 246 25.61 -21.30 -9.52
C LEU A 246 25.42 -20.68 -10.92
N PHE A 247 24.31 -20.98 -11.59
CA PHE A 247 24.01 -20.39 -12.89
C PHE A 247 23.89 -18.87 -12.81
N ALA A 248 23.21 -18.33 -11.80
CA ALA A 248 23.09 -16.89 -11.57
C ALA A 248 24.47 -16.24 -11.37
N VAL A 249 25.38 -16.88 -10.64
CA VAL A 249 26.78 -16.44 -10.47
C VAL A 249 27.54 -16.44 -11.80
N GLU A 250 27.46 -17.51 -12.59
CA GLU A 250 28.13 -17.56 -13.90
C GLU A 250 27.57 -16.53 -14.89
N TRP A 251 26.23 -16.40 -14.93
CA TRP A 251 25.52 -15.43 -15.74
C TRP A 251 25.90 -13.99 -15.35
N PHE A 252 25.96 -13.71 -14.05
CA PHE A 252 26.33 -12.39 -13.52
C PHE A 252 27.80 -12.06 -13.83
N ALA A 253 28.72 -13.01 -13.64
CA ALA A 253 30.14 -12.84 -14.00
C ALA A 253 30.35 -12.50 -15.49
N ARG A 254 29.59 -13.14 -16.39
CA ARG A 254 29.65 -12.92 -17.85
C ARG A 254 29.02 -11.59 -18.27
N ASN A 255 27.84 -11.26 -17.74
CA ASN A 255 27.09 -10.06 -18.13
C ASN A 255 27.61 -8.77 -17.48
N PHE A 256 28.24 -8.86 -16.31
CA PHE A 256 28.77 -7.71 -15.57
C PHE A 256 30.29 -7.84 -15.35
N PRO A 257 31.11 -7.79 -16.42
CA PRO A 257 32.55 -8.00 -16.32
C PRO A 257 33.26 -6.96 -15.44
N LYS A 258 32.69 -5.76 -15.27
CA LYS A 258 33.27 -4.67 -14.46
C LYS A 258 33.02 -4.77 -12.94
N GLU A 259 32.04 -5.56 -12.50
CA GLU A 259 31.73 -5.72 -11.06
C GLU A 259 32.77 -6.62 -10.38
N LYS A 260 33.19 -6.28 -9.16
CA LYS A 260 34.28 -6.98 -8.44
C LYS A 260 33.79 -7.98 -7.37
N ASP A 261 32.52 -7.92 -7.03
CA ASP A 261 31.89 -8.69 -5.96
C ASP A 261 30.50 -9.18 -6.39
N LEU A 262 29.86 -9.98 -5.54
CA LEU A 262 28.50 -10.49 -5.76
C LEU A 262 27.40 -9.59 -5.16
N SER A 263 27.71 -8.39 -4.64
CA SER A 263 26.73 -7.56 -3.88
C SER A 263 25.45 -7.26 -4.65
N ARG A 264 25.55 -7.21 -5.99
CA ARG A 264 24.42 -6.94 -6.89
C ARG A 264 23.71 -8.20 -7.41
N LEU A 265 24.24 -9.40 -7.17
CA LEU A 265 23.64 -10.66 -7.62
C LEU A 265 22.16 -10.81 -7.22
N PRO A 266 21.72 -10.48 -5.98
CA PRO A 266 20.31 -10.61 -5.60
C PRO A 266 19.35 -9.74 -6.41
N TYR A 267 19.80 -8.59 -6.92
CA TYR A 267 18.97 -7.70 -7.75
C TYR A 267 18.74 -8.25 -9.17
N TYR A 268 19.63 -9.13 -9.64
CA TYR A 268 19.58 -9.69 -10.98
C TYR A 268 19.20 -11.17 -11.02
N ILE A 269 18.98 -11.83 -9.87
CA ILE A 269 18.73 -13.27 -9.85
C ILE A 269 17.48 -13.65 -10.65
N ALA A 270 16.37 -12.92 -10.51
CA ALA A 270 15.17 -13.15 -11.31
C ALA A 270 15.44 -13.09 -12.82
N LYS A 271 16.19 -12.08 -13.29
CA LYS A 271 16.57 -11.93 -14.70
C LYS A 271 17.51 -13.05 -15.16
N SER A 272 18.47 -13.47 -14.33
CA SER A 272 19.33 -14.61 -14.65
C SER A 272 18.53 -15.92 -14.80
N LEU A 273 17.44 -16.07 -14.02
CA LEU A 273 16.60 -17.26 -14.05
C LEU A 273 15.57 -17.26 -15.19
N GLU A 274 15.28 -16.12 -15.84
CA GLU A 274 14.56 -16.09 -17.12
C GLU A 274 15.37 -16.73 -18.25
N GLU A 275 16.69 -16.66 -18.19
CA GLU A 275 17.62 -17.32 -19.12
C GLU A 275 18.03 -18.74 -18.66
N TYR A 276 17.63 -19.17 -17.46
CA TYR A 276 17.87 -20.52 -16.94
C TYR A 276 16.88 -21.52 -17.54
N LYS A 277 17.30 -22.16 -18.64
CA LYS A 277 16.65 -23.37 -19.16
C LYS A 277 16.97 -24.54 -18.23
N GLY A 278 16.14 -24.72 -17.21
CA GLY A 278 16.27 -25.84 -16.27
C GLY A 278 15.76 -27.15 -16.86
N ASP A 279 16.56 -28.21 -16.67
CA ASP A 279 16.09 -29.60 -16.51
C ASP A 279 15.79 -29.86 -15.02
#